data_AF-A0A699ZT20-F1
#
_entry.id   AF-A0A699ZT20-F1
#
_cell.length_a   1.000
_cell.length_b   1.000
_cell.length_c   1.000
_cell.angle_alpha   90.00
_cell.angle_beta   90.00
_cell.angle_gamma   90.00
#
_symmetry.space_group_name_H-M   'P 1'
#
loop_
_entity.id
_entity.type
_entity.pdbx_description
1 polymer ?
#
loop_
_entity_poly.entity_id
_entity_poly.type
_entity_poly.pdbx_seq_one_letter_code
_entity_poly.pdbx_strand_id
1 'polypeptide(L)'
;MDLLLFQVAASAAEGELTAQVQRLLPSSPQQPSGRSHHTACYHPSGRCLLVFGGYSSGGGGCLGELWVWRQDSLDWWRPEPIGA
;
A
#
# COMPACT_ATOMS: atom_id res chain seq x y z
N MET A 1 -7.21 0.61 -11.89
CA MET A 1 -7.68 1.93 -11.40
C MET A 1 -6.47 2.56 -10.75
N ASP A 2 -5.61 3.16 -11.57
CA ASP A 2 -4.31 3.67 -11.14
C ASP A 2 -4.50 5.02 -10.46
N LEU A 3 -4.47 5.01 -9.12
CA LEU A 3 -4.42 6.23 -8.32
C LEU A 3 -3.00 6.81 -8.46
N LEU A 4 -2.83 7.72 -9.41
CA LEU A 4 -1.61 8.50 -9.54
C LEU A 4 -1.58 9.54 -8.41
N LEU A 5 -0.74 9.33 -7.40
CA LEU A 5 -0.47 10.33 -6.37
C LEU A 5 0.78 11.14 -6.76
N PHE A 6 0.60 12.46 -6.86
CA PHE A 6 1.69 13.41 -7.08
C PHE A 6 1.96 14.17 -5.78
N GLN A 7 3.23 14.33 -5.41
CA GLN A 7 3.63 15.23 -4.32
C GLN A 7 4.61 16.28 -4.84
N VAL A 8 4.53 17.49 -4.27
CA VAL A 8 5.46 18.59 -4.54
C VAL A 8 6.53 18.60 -3.45
N ALA A 9 7.80 18.52 -3.87
CA ALA A 9 8.93 18.85 -3.02
C ALA A 9 9.53 20.18 -3.51
N ALA A 10 9.69 21.14 -2.60
CA ALA A 10 10.36 22.40 -2.90
C ALA A 10 11.81 22.33 -2.42
N SER A 11 12.77 22.56 -3.31
CA SER A 11 14.16 22.74 -2.94
C SER A 11 14.63 24.11 -3.41
N ALA A 12 15.30 24.83 -2.52
CA ALA A 12 15.92 26.11 -2.83
C ALA A 12 17.39 25.88 -3.16
N ALA A 13 17.78 26.09 -4.41
CA ALA A 13 19.17 26.24 -4.80
C ALA A 13 19.33 27.66 -5.35
N GLU A 14 20.31 28.39 -4.83
CA GLU A 14 20.74 29.70 -5.35
C GLU A 14 19.61 30.73 -5.59
N GLY A 15 18.76 30.92 -4.58
CA GLY A 15 17.70 31.94 -4.63
C GLY A 15 16.51 31.59 -5.52
N GLU A 16 16.52 30.43 -6.18
CA GLU A 16 15.40 29.92 -6.96
C GLU A 16 14.66 28.83 -6.19
N LEU A 17 13.38 29.07 -5.88
CA LEU A 17 12.47 28.07 -5.34
C LEU A 17 11.95 27.22 -6.50
N THR A 18 12.53 26.03 -6.69
CA THR A 18 12.01 25.08 -7.68
C THR A 18 11.11 24.06 -6.98
N ALA A 19 9.85 23.99 -7.42
CA ALA A 19 8.92 22.94 -7.04
C ALA A 19 9.10 21.78 -8.02
N GLN A 20 9.66 20.66 -7.55
CA GLN A 20 9.78 19.44 -8.33
C GLN A 20 8.58 18.54 -8.03
N VAL A 21 7.83 18.18 -9.06
CA VAL A 21 6.75 17.20 -8.97
C VAL A 21 7.37 15.82 -9.17
N GLN A 22 7.50 15.04 -8.10
CA GLN A 22 7.98 13.66 -8.20
C GLN A 22 6.79 12.70 -8.25
N ARG A 23 6.80 11.80 -9.25
CA ARG A 23 5.88 10.68 -9.32
C ARG A 23 6.36 9.60 -8.34
N LEU A 24 5.69 9.48 -7.20
CA LEU A 24 5.88 8.33 -6.31
C LEU A 24 5.23 7.13 -6.98
N LEU A 25 6.05 6.30 -7.63
CA LEU A 25 5.60 4.99 -8.08
C LEU A 25 5.46 4.10 -6.84
N PRO A 26 4.38 3.31 -6.71
CA PRO A 26 4.31 2.28 -5.69
C PRO A 26 5.58 1.41 -5.78
N SER A 27 6.29 1.24 -4.66
CA SER A 27 7.53 0.44 -4.63
C SER A 27 7.29 -1.03 -4.96
N SER A 28 6.04 -1.49 -4.94
CA SER A 28 5.64 -2.85 -5.29
C SER A 28 4.38 -2.84 -6.16
N PRO A 29 4.37 -3.51 -7.32
CA PRO A 29 3.14 -3.72 -8.11
C PRO A 29 2.22 -4.79 -7.51
N GLN A 30 2.64 -5.44 -6.42
CA GLN A 30 1.87 -6.48 -5.77
C GLN A 30 0.71 -5.85 -4.99
N GLN A 31 -0.48 -6.43 -5.06
CA GLN A 31 -1.65 -5.99 -4.32
C GLN A 31 -2.55 -7.20 -4.01
N PRO A 32 -3.37 -7.15 -2.95
CA PRO A 32 -4.34 -8.21 -2.68
C PRO A 32 -5.28 -8.42 -3.87
N SER A 33 -5.57 -9.68 -4.19
CA SER A 33 -6.70 -9.98 -5.08
C SER A 33 -8.00 -9.42 -4.51
N GLY A 34 -8.94 -9.09 -5.40
CA GLY A 34 -10.30 -8.72 -5.01
C GLY A 34 -10.90 -9.74 -4.06
N ARG A 35 -11.43 -9.28 -2.93
CA ARG A 35 -11.88 -10.12 -1.82
C ARG A 35 -13.09 -9.55 -1.10
N SER A 36 -13.96 -10.43 -0.59
CA SER A 36 -15.09 -10.09 0.29
C SER A 36 -14.98 -10.82 1.63
N HIS A 37 -15.75 -10.37 2.63
CA HIS A 37 -15.75 -10.94 4.00
C HIS A 37 -14.36 -11.07 4.65
N HIS A 38 -13.42 -10.21 4.27
CA HIS A 38 -12.10 -10.12 4.89
C HIS A 38 -12.18 -9.32 6.19
N THR A 39 -11.17 -9.44 7.05
CA THR A 39 -10.98 -8.55 8.20
C THR A 39 -10.03 -7.42 7.83
N ALA A 40 -10.39 -6.19 8.20
CA ALA A 40 -9.55 -5.01 8.01
C ALA A 40 -9.37 -4.27 9.35
N CYS A 41 -8.13 -3.95 9.70
CA CYS A 41 -7.77 -3.26 10.95
C CYS A 41 -6.74 -2.16 10.67
N TYR A 42 -7.03 -0.93 11.08
CA TYR A 42 -6.08 0.18 10.97
C TYR A 42 -5.18 0.21 12.21
N HIS A 43 -3.86 0.31 12.00
CA HIS A 43 -2.86 0.43 13.05
C HIS A 43 -2.23 1.84 13.01
N PRO A 44 -2.68 2.77 13.88
CA PRO A 44 -2.29 4.19 13.79
C PRO A 44 -0.78 4.41 14.00
N SER A 45 -0.19 3.75 14.99
CA SER A 45 1.23 3.90 15.32
C SER A 45 2.15 3.43 14.20
N GLY A 46 1.73 2.38 13.47
CA GLY A 46 2.43 1.87 12.28
C GLY A 46 2.01 2.53 10.97
N ARG A 47 1.03 3.45 10.99
CA ARG A 47 0.45 4.09 9.80
C ARG A 47 0.14 3.10 8.68
N CYS A 48 -0.51 2.00 9.04
CA CYS A 48 -0.81 0.93 8.10
C CYS A 48 -2.21 0.33 8.28
N LEU A 49 -2.75 -0.23 7.21
CA LEU A 49 -3.98 -1.01 7.22
C LEU A 49 -3.64 -2.48 7.02
N LEU A 50 -4.04 -3.32 7.98
CA LEU A 50 -3.89 -4.78 7.94
C LEU A 50 -5.15 -5.38 7.32
N VAL A 51 -4.99 -6.23 6.32
CA VAL A 51 -6.08 -6.95 5.64
C VAL A 51 -5.78 -8.45 5.67
N PHE A 52 -6.65 -9.22 6.31
CA PHE A 52 -6.47 -10.66 6.48
C PHE A 52 -7.64 -11.46 5.91
N GLY A 53 -7.30 -12.52 5.17
CA GLY A 53 -8.23 -13.54 4.70
C GLY A 53 -9.35 -13.03 3.80
N GLY A 54 -10.54 -13.62 3.97
CA GLY A 54 -11.75 -13.38 3.17
C GLY A 54 -11.97 -14.44 2.08
N TYR A 55 -12.90 -14.17 1.17
CA TYR A 55 -13.17 -14.98 -0.01
C TYR A 55 -12.74 -14.25 -1.27
N SER A 56 -12.04 -14.95 -2.17
CA SER A 56 -11.66 -14.38 -3.47
C SER A 56 -12.90 -14.09 -4.31
N SER A 57 -13.02 -12.85 -4.80
CA SER A 57 -14.14 -12.43 -5.65
C SER A 57 -14.14 -13.13 -7.02
N GLY A 58 -13.02 -13.73 -7.44
CA GLY A 58 -12.88 -14.46 -8.71
C GLY A 58 -13.21 -15.95 -8.64
N GLY A 59 -13.85 -16.43 -7.58
CA GLY A 59 -14.18 -17.86 -7.41
C GLY A 59 -13.05 -18.70 -6.80
N GLY A 60 -12.00 -18.06 -6.26
CA GLY A 60 -10.79 -18.72 -5.73
C GLY A 60 -10.88 -19.28 -4.30
N GLY A 61 -12.07 -19.36 -3.71
CA GLY A 61 -12.26 -19.90 -2.35
C GLY A 61 -11.74 -18.99 -1.22
N CYS A 62 -11.51 -19.60 -0.05
CA CYS A 62 -11.01 -18.92 1.15
C CYS A 62 -9.55 -18.49 1.00
N LEU A 63 -9.24 -17.26 1.44
CA LEU A 63 -7.89 -16.70 1.49
C LEU A 63 -7.35 -16.79 2.93
N GLY A 64 -6.06 -17.07 3.08
CA GLY A 64 -5.36 -17.16 4.38
C GLY A 64 -4.14 -16.24 4.50
N GLU A 65 -3.96 -15.33 3.55
CA GLU A 65 -2.83 -14.41 3.49
C GLU A 65 -3.11 -13.09 4.22
N LEU A 66 -2.04 -12.50 4.76
CA LEU A 66 -2.02 -11.15 5.34
C LEU A 66 -1.45 -10.16 4.32
N TRP A 67 -2.14 -9.04 4.14
CA TRP A 67 -1.68 -7.90 3.36
C TRP A 67 -1.59 -6.66 4.26
N VAL A 68 -0.60 -5.83 4.01
CA VAL A 68 -0.36 -4.58 4.74
C VAL A 68 -0.28 -3.44 3.74
N TRP A 69 -1.22 -2.50 3.82
CA TRP A 69 -1.10 -1.23 3.11
C TRP A 69 -0.29 -0.26 3.96
N ARG A 70 0.86 0.17 3.44
CA ARG A 70 1.77 1.10 4.12
C ARG A 70 1.51 2.52 3.61
N GLN A 71 1.11 3.41 4.51
CA GLN A 71 0.78 4.79 4.12
C GLN A 71 2.03 5.61 3.74
N ASP A 72 3.18 5.31 4.34
CA ASP A 72 4.42 6.07 4.11
C ASP A 72 5.01 5.82 2.71
N SER A 73 4.93 4.58 2.22
CA SER A 73 5.43 4.16 0.90
C SER A 73 4.33 3.99 -0.15
N LEU A 74 3.06 4.07 0.26
CA LEU A 74 1.89 3.95 -0.59
C LEU A 74 1.90 2.66 -1.42
N ASP A 75 2.24 1.56 -0.77
CA ASP A 75 2.33 0.25 -1.39
C ASP A 75 1.75 -0.85 -0.50
N TRP A 76 1.42 -1.96 -1.15
CA TRP A 76 1.05 -3.19 -0.46
C TRP A 76 2.29 -4.05 -0.22
N TRP A 77 2.34 -4.61 0.97
CA TRP A 77 3.35 -5.57 1.37
C TRP A 77 2.67 -6.83 1.91
N ARG A 78 3.14 -7.99 1.43
CA ARG A 78 2.78 -9.30 1.98
C ARG A 78 3.91 -9.79 2.89
N PRO A 79 3.74 -9.77 4.22
CA PRO A 79 4.72 -10.35 5.12
C PRO A 79 4.81 -11.87 4.94
N GLU A 80 6.03 -12.40 5.00
CA GLU A 80 6.25 -13.83 5.18
C GLU A 80 6.10 -14.20 6.66
N PRO A 81 5.40 -15.30 6.99
CA PRO A 81 5.35 -15.80 8.37
C PRO A 81 6.76 -16.15 8.85
N ILE A 82 7.14 -15.66 10.02
CA ILE A 82 8.39 -16.07 10.67
C ILE A 82 8.05 -17.27 11.56
N GLY A 83 8.60 -18.45 11.22
CA GLY A 83 8.49 -19.67 12.04
C GLY A 83 7.41 -20.68 11.61
N ALA A 84 7.12 -20.76 10.31
CA ALA A 84 6.34 -21.86 9.72
C ALA A 84 7.21 -23.11 9.45
#